data_AF-A0A6B3CH33-F1
#
_entry.id   AF-A0A6B3CH33-F1
#
_cell.length_a   1.000
_cell.length_b   1.000
_cell.length_c   1.000
_cell.angle_alpha   90.00
_cell.angle_beta   90.00
_cell.angle_gamma   90.00
#
_symmetry.space_group_name_H-M   'P 1'
#
loop_
_entity.id
_entity.type
_entity.pdbx_description
1 polymer ?
#
loop_
_entity_poly.entity_id
_entity_poly.type
_entity_poly.pdbx_seq_one_letter_code
_entity_poly.pdbx_strand_id
1 'polypeptide(L)'
;EPETTAEDAGAGSRVPGGRSWLDRYFHISHRGSTVAREVRGGITTFMAMAYIVLLNPVILSGKDAAGDTLGQKALITATALAAAVTTLLMGFVGKVPLALAAGLSVSGVIAGQVVPQMTWPQAMGMCVMYGVVIMLLVVTGLREMIMNAIPL
;
A
#
# COMPACT_ATOMS: atom_id res chain seq x y z
N GLU A 1 35.74 40.03 -32.80
CA GLU A 1 34.92 39.39 -31.75
C GLU A 1 35.59 38.10 -31.28
N PRO A 2 35.44 37.65 -30.02
CA PRO A 2 35.63 36.24 -29.70
C PRO A 2 34.27 35.52 -29.70
N GLU A 3 34.13 34.50 -30.53
CA GLU A 3 33.00 33.57 -30.52
C GLU A 3 32.93 32.85 -29.17
N THR A 4 31.77 32.94 -28.51
CA THR A 4 31.47 32.08 -27.36
C THR A 4 30.88 30.80 -27.91
N THR A 5 31.70 29.76 -28.02
CA THR A 5 31.24 28.41 -28.37
C THR A 5 30.26 27.91 -27.30
N ALA A 6 29.13 27.36 -27.75
CA ALA A 6 28.10 26.77 -26.90
C ALA A 6 28.54 25.48 -26.16
N GLU A 7 29.84 25.18 -26.15
CA GLU A 7 30.45 24.01 -25.48
C GLU A 7 30.80 24.27 -24.01
N ASP A 8 30.77 25.53 -23.55
CA ASP A 8 30.93 25.88 -22.12
C ASP A 8 29.61 25.84 -21.33
N ALA A 9 28.53 25.34 -21.93
CA ALA A 9 27.32 24.97 -21.20
C ALA A 9 27.56 23.67 -20.42
N GLY A 10 28.50 23.70 -19.47
CA GLY A 10 28.72 22.67 -18.49
C GLY A 10 27.37 22.22 -17.95
N ALA A 11 27.13 20.91 -18.00
CA ALA A 11 25.91 20.29 -17.52
C ALA A 11 25.66 20.76 -16.09
N GLY A 12 24.80 21.77 -15.95
CA GLY A 12 24.40 22.32 -14.68
C GLY A 12 23.73 21.20 -13.91
N SER A 13 24.53 20.50 -13.10
CA SER A 13 24.02 19.79 -11.94
C SER A 13 23.39 20.88 -11.09
N ARG A 14 22.10 21.12 -11.34
CA ARG A 14 21.26 21.91 -10.46
C ARG A 14 21.28 21.16 -9.14
N VAL A 15 22.27 21.45 -8.29
CA VAL A 15 22.22 21.13 -6.88
C VAL A 15 21.00 21.87 -6.38
N PRO A 16 19.88 21.20 -6.07
CA PRO A 16 18.68 21.91 -5.66
C PRO A 16 19.03 22.60 -4.35
N GLY A 17 19.01 23.92 -4.38
CA GLY A 17 19.28 24.76 -3.24
C GLY A 17 18.31 24.46 -2.10
N GLY A 18 18.85 24.45 -0.89
CA GLY A 18 18.10 24.28 0.35
C GLY A 18 17.74 22.83 0.61
N ARG A 19 18.39 22.21 1.62
CA ARG A 19 17.94 20.94 2.20
C ARG A 19 16.52 21.13 2.75
N SER A 20 15.51 20.90 1.90
CA SER A 20 14.10 20.89 2.27
C SER A 20 13.91 19.94 3.45
N TRP A 21 13.02 20.29 4.38
CA TRP A 21 12.67 19.42 5.50
C TRP A 21 12.27 18.01 5.02
N LEU A 22 11.64 17.89 3.85
CA LEU A 22 11.31 16.61 3.23
C LEU A 22 12.55 15.79 2.85
N ASP A 23 13.58 16.44 2.31
CA ASP A 23 14.82 15.78 1.93
C ASP A 23 15.56 15.23 3.16
N ARG A 24 15.52 15.98 4.28
CA ARG A 24 16.11 15.53 5.55
C ARG A 24 15.30 14.42 6.23
N TYR A 25 13.97 14.44 6.12
CA TYR A 25 13.10 13.45 6.77
C TYR A 25 13.06 12.11 6.04
N PHE A 26 13.01 12.13 4.70
CA PHE A 26 12.95 10.93 3.85
C PHE A 26 14.30 10.50 3.27
N HIS A 27 15.36 11.26 3.52
CA HIS A 27 16.71 11.00 2.99
C HIS A 27 16.72 10.86 1.45
N ILE A 28 15.97 11.72 0.74
CA ILE A 28 15.69 11.60 -0.70
C ILE A 28 17.00 11.69 -1.51
N SER A 29 17.82 12.70 -1.23
CA SER A 29 19.11 12.91 -1.90
C SER A 29 20.14 11.82 -1.55
N HIS A 30 20.10 11.29 -0.32
CA HIS A 30 20.96 10.17 0.09
C HIS A 30 20.57 8.86 -0.63
N ARG A 31 19.31 8.72 -1.02
CA ARG A 31 18.81 7.63 -1.87
C ARG A 31 19.05 7.87 -3.37
N GLY A 32 19.71 8.97 -3.74
CA GLY A 32 19.98 9.32 -5.15
C GLY A 32 18.73 9.68 -5.96
N SER A 33 17.65 10.07 -5.29
CA SER A 33 16.36 10.40 -5.91
C SER A 33 16.07 11.91 -5.89
N THR A 34 15.01 12.31 -6.59
CA THR A 34 14.52 13.70 -6.60
C THR A 34 13.03 13.71 -6.28
N VAL A 35 12.52 14.81 -5.74
CA VAL A 35 11.07 14.94 -5.42
C VAL A 35 10.20 14.64 -6.64
N ALA A 36 10.60 15.09 -7.83
CA ALA A 36 9.88 14.79 -9.08
C ALA A 36 9.88 13.28 -9.42
N ARG A 37 10.98 12.57 -9.14
CA ARG A 37 11.08 11.12 -9.34
C ARG A 37 10.22 10.36 -8.33
N GLU A 38 10.19 10.78 -7.06
CA GLU A 38 9.33 10.20 -6.03
C GLU A 38 7.84 10.37 -6.35
N VAL A 39 7.41 11.58 -6.74
CA VAL A 39 6.01 11.84 -7.13
C VAL A 39 5.60 10.99 -8.33
N ARG A 40 6.45 10.92 -9.35
CA ARG A 40 6.20 10.05 -10.52
C ARG A 40 6.13 8.58 -10.13
N GLY A 41 7.03 8.11 -9.27
CA GLY A 41 7.02 6.75 -8.75
C GLY A 41 5.72 6.43 -8.02
N GLY A 42 5.27 7.33 -7.13
CA GLY A 42 3.99 7.20 -6.43
C GLY A 42 2.78 7.14 -7.38
N ILE A 43 2.74 7.98 -8.41
CA ILE A 43 1.68 7.94 -9.43
C ILE A 43 1.72 6.59 -10.18
N THR A 44 2.89 6.12 -10.59
CA THR A 44 3.02 4.82 -11.27
C THR A 44 2.52 3.67 -10.38
N THR A 45 2.92 3.65 -9.10
CA THR A 45 2.44 2.64 -8.13
C THR A 45 0.93 2.73 -7.91
N PHE A 46 0.37 3.94 -7.80
CA PHE A 46 -1.06 4.14 -7.69
C PHE A 46 -1.80 3.56 -8.89
N MET A 47 -1.36 3.88 -10.12
CA MET A 47 -1.98 3.37 -11.35
C MET A 47 -1.89 1.85 -11.44
N ALA A 48 -0.77 1.24 -11.01
CA ALA A 48 -0.60 -0.21 -10.97
C ALA A 48 -1.57 -0.89 -9.97
N MET A 49 -1.95 -0.21 -8.90
CA MET A 49 -2.85 -0.74 -7.86
C MET A 49 -4.31 -0.31 -8.04
N ALA A 50 -4.60 0.68 -8.89
CA ALA A 50 -5.92 1.27 -9.07
C ALA A 50 -7.00 0.24 -9.44
N TYR A 51 -6.61 -0.87 -10.09
CA TYR A 51 -7.53 -1.96 -10.40
C TYR A 51 -8.21 -2.56 -9.14
N ILE A 52 -7.55 -2.51 -7.98
CA ILE A 52 -8.11 -2.98 -6.69
C ILE A 52 -9.39 -2.24 -6.34
N VAL A 53 -9.47 -0.95 -6.67
CA VAL A 53 -10.64 -0.09 -6.39
C VAL A 53 -11.88 -0.63 -7.10
N LEU A 54 -11.73 -1.18 -8.30
CA LEU A 54 -12.83 -1.74 -9.09
C LEU A 54 -13.07 -3.22 -8.78
N LEU A 55 -11.98 -3.97 -8.55
CA LEU A 55 -12.05 -5.43 -8.45
C LEU A 55 -12.45 -5.91 -7.05
N ASN A 56 -12.01 -5.26 -5.98
CA ASN A 56 -12.35 -5.66 -4.61
C ASN A 56 -13.88 -5.63 -4.34
N PRO A 57 -14.64 -4.60 -4.75
CA PRO A 57 -16.10 -4.60 -4.60
C PRO A 57 -16.80 -5.69 -5.41
N VAL A 58 -16.27 -6.05 -6.58
CA VAL A 58 -16.83 -7.12 -7.41
C VAL A 58 -16.65 -8.47 -6.71
N ILE A 59 -15.47 -8.74 -6.16
CA ILE A 59 -15.21 -9.95 -5.37
C ILE A 59 -16.16 -10.03 -4.16
N LEU A 60 -16.35 -8.92 -3.45
CA LEU A 60 -17.13 -8.87 -2.21
C LEU A 60 -18.64 -8.59 -2.43
N SER A 61 -19.13 -8.66 -3.67
CA SER A 61 -20.54 -8.36 -4.00
C SER A 61 -21.53 -9.51 -3.74
N GLY A 62 -21.04 -10.64 -3.24
CA GLY A 62 -21.86 -11.82 -2.95
C GLY A 62 -22.92 -11.58 -1.87
N LYS A 63 -23.98 -12.40 -1.91
CA LYS A 63 -24.96 -12.49 -0.81
C LYS A 63 -24.38 -13.30 0.33
N ASP A 64 -24.59 -12.85 1.56
CA ASP A 64 -24.24 -13.63 2.75
C ASP A 64 -25.31 -14.66 3.12
N ALA A 65 -25.09 -15.37 4.24
CA ALA A 65 -26.02 -16.36 4.76
C ALA A 65 -27.43 -15.81 5.09
N ALA A 66 -27.56 -14.50 5.33
CA ALA A 66 -28.85 -13.83 5.55
C ALA A 66 -29.45 -13.27 4.24
N GLY A 67 -28.74 -13.36 3.13
CA GLY A 67 -29.13 -12.78 1.84
C GLY A 67 -28.72 -11.32 1.66
N ASP A 68 -27.99 -10.74 2.64
CA ASP A 68 -27.55 -9.35 2.62
C ASP A 68 -26.33 -9.17 1.70
N THR A 69 -26.19 -7.96 1.17
CA THR A 69 -25.09 -7.59 0.26
C THR A 69 -24.42 -6.32 0.74
N LEU A 70 -23.12 -6.23 0.49
CA LEU A 70 -22.38 -5.00 0.74
C LEU A 70 -22.55 -4.02 -0.42
N GLY A 71 -22.88 -2.78 -0.10
CA GLY A 71 -22.99 -1.72 -1.09
C GLY A 71 -21.64 -1.47 -1.76
N GLN A 72 -21.58 -1.61 -3.08
CA GLN A 72 -20.35 -1.42 -3.86
C GLN A 72 -19.68 -0.06 -3.59
N LYS A 73 -20.47 1.02 -3.50
CA LYS A 73 -19.95 2.36 -3.20
C LYS A 73 -19.26 2.41 -1.83
N ALA A 74 -19.87 1.80 -0.81
CA ALA A 74 -19.30 1.75 0.53
C ALA A 74 -17.99 0.93 0.55
N LEU A 75 -17.94 -0.19 -0.16
CA LEU A 75 -16.73 -1.02 -0.30
C LEU A 75 -15.59 -0.28 -0.99
N ILE A 76 -15.87 0.47 -2.06
CA ILE A 76 -14.89 1.29 -2.77
C ILE A 76 -14.30 2.32 -1.80
N THR A 77 -15.17 3.09 -1.13
CA THR A 77 -14.73 4.15 -0.21
C THR A 77 -13.96 3.59 0.98
N ALA A 78 -14.43 2.48 1.57
CA ALA A 78 -13.76 1.84 2.70
C ALA A 78 -12.38 1.28 2.31
N THR A 79 -12.28 0.62 1.15
CA THR A 79 -11.01 0.05 0.64
C THR A 79 -10.02 1.16 0.32
N ALA A 80 -10.45 2.21 -0.37
CA ALA A 80 -9.61 3.34 -0.72
C ALA A 80 -9.11 4.08 0.53
N LEU A 81 -9.99 4.32 1.50
CA LEU A 81 -9.63 4.96 2.76
C LEU A 81 -8.64 4.09 3.56
N ALA A 82 -8.90 2.80 3.69
CA ALA A 82 -8.01 1.88 4.41
C ALA A 82 -6.63 1.77 3.74
N ALA A 83 -6.58 1.68 2.41
CA ALA A 83 -5.33 1.67 1.65
C ALA A 83 -4.55 2.99 1.79
N ALA A 84 -5.25 4.13 1.75
CA ALA A 84 -4.63 5.44 1.96
C ALA A 84 -4.04 5.56 3.37
N VAL A 85 -4.81 5.22 4.41
CA VAL A 85 -4.35 5.29 5.80
C VAL A 85 -3.16 4.37 6.04
N THR A 86 -3.22 3.11 5.60
CA THR A 86 -2.14 2.14 5.81
C THR A 86 -0.88 2.51 5.02
N THR A 87 -1.02 2.98 3.78
CA THR A 87 0.11 3.46 2.98
C THR A 87 0.74 4.72 3.57
N LEU A 88 -0.06 5.66 4.06
CA LEU A 88 0.46 6.86 4.74
C LEU A 88 1.19 6.51 6.04
N LEU A 89 0.63 5.60 6.85
CA LEU A 89 1.29 5.10 8.06
C LEU A 89 2.64 4.47 7.71
N MET A 90 2.70 3.66 6.65
CA MET A 90 3.95 3.04 6.22
C MET A 90 4.97 4.07 5.69
N GLY A 91 4.48 5.11 4.99
CA GLY A 91 5.31 6.23 4.54
C GLY A 91 5.89 7.04 5.69
N PHE A 92 5.06 7.50 6.64
CA PHE A 92 5.51 8.37 7.73
C PHE A 92 6.22 7.62 8.87
N VAL A 93 5.65 6.51 9.32
CA VAL A 93 6.19 5.75 10.46
C VAL A 93 7.26 4.77 9.99
N GLY A 94 6.98 4.01 8.93
CA GLY A 94 7.91 3.02 8.39
C GLY A 94 9.07 3.62 7.59
N LYS A 95 8.91 4.83 7.03
CA LYS A 95 9.90 5.51 6.16
C LYS A 95 10.39 4.65 4.98
N VAL A 96 9.57 3.69 4.58
CA VAL A 96 9.83 2.76 3.48
C VAL A 96 8.82 2.99 2.36
N PRO A 97 9.26 2.94 1.07
CA PRO A 97 8.39 3.20 -0.07
C PRO A 97 7.54 1.96 -0.40
N LEU A 98 6.67 1.56 0.53
CA LEU A 98 5.79 0.42 0.39
C LEU A 98 4.32 0.87 0.37
N ALA A 99 3.63 0.58 -0.72
CA ALA A 99 2.19 0.80 -0.86
C ALA A 99 1.43 -0.43 -0.37
N LEU A 100 0.42 -0.21 0.46
CA LEU A 100 -0.40 -1.26 1.07
C LEU A 100 -1.85 -1.11 0.60
N ALA A 101 -2.44 -2.21 0.16
CA ALA A 101 -3.85 -2.28 -0.26
C ALA A 101 -4.44 -3.67 0.04
N ALA A 102 -5.68 -3.89 -0.40
CA ALA A 102 -6.41 -5.13 -0.15
C ALA A 102 -5.75 -6.35 -0.80
N GLY A 103 -5.58 -7.42 -0.02
CA GLY A 103 -5.13 -8.74 -0.49
C GLY A 103 -6.27 -9.47 -1.20
N LEU A 104 -6.36 -9.32 -2.52
CA LEU A 104 -7.47 -9.83 -3.32
C LEU A 104 -7.66 -11.36 -3.23
N SER A 105 -6.59 -12.13 -3.04
CA SER A 105 -6.68 -13.58 -2.83
C SER A 105 -7.47 -13.93 -1.57
N VAL A 106 -7.20 -13.24 -0.47
CA VAL A 106 -7.88 -13.44 0.81
C VAL A 106 -9.33 -12.95 0.71
N SER A 107 -9.58 -11.80 0.06
CA SER A 107 -10.95 -11.33 -0.22
C SER A 107 -11.76 -12.38 -1.00
N GLY A 108 -11.13 -13.05 -1.98
CA GLY A 108 -11.76 -14.12 -2.76
C GLY A 108 -12.12 -15.35 -1.93
N VAL A 109 -11.23 -15.77 -1.03
CA VAL A 109 -11.51 -16.87 -0.10
C VAL A 109 -12.64 -16.52 0.86
N ILE A 110 -12.66 -15.29 1.40
CA ILE A 110 -13.73 -14.83 2.29
C ILE A 110 -15.08 -14.85 1.55
N ALA A 111 -15.14 -14.25 0.36
CA ALA A 111 -16.37 -14.20 -0.43
C ALA A 111 -16.86 -15.59 -0.85
N GLY A 112 -15.95 -16.49 -1.21
CA GLY A 112 -16.30 -17.82 -1.74
C GLY A 112 -16.58 -18.89 -0.69
N GLN A 113 -15.91 -18.83 0.47
CA GLN A 113 -15.96 -19.93 1.46
C GLN A 113 -16.59 -19.51 2.79
N VAL A 114 -16.40 -18.26 3.19
CA VAL A 114 -16.76 -17.79 4.54
C VAL A 114 -18.16 -17.19 4.52
N VAL A 115 -18.41 -16.23 3.64
CA VAL A 115 -19.67 -15.46 3.51
C VAL A 115 -20.93 -16.32 3.28
N PRO A 116 -20.90 -17.44 2.54
CA PRO A 116 -22.08 -18.30 2.42
C PRO A 116 -22.53 -18.95 3.74
N GLN A 117 -21.65 -19.00 4.75
CA GLN A 117 -21.89 -19.67 6.04
C GLN A 117 -22.06 -18.69 7.20
N MET A 118 -21.80 -17.40 7.01
CA MET A 118 -21.92 -16.39 8.06
C MET A 118 -22.31 -15.02 7.52
N THR A 119 -22.85 -14.17 8.37
CA THR A 119 -23.25 -12.82 7.99
C THR A 119 -22.04 -11.92 7.71
N TRP A 120 -22.21 -10.89 6.88
CA TRP A 120 -21.14 -9.92 6.59
C TRP A 120 -20.49 -9.31 7.85
N PRO A 121 -21.24 -8.88 8.89
CA PRO A 121 -20.64 -8.39 10.12
C PRO A 121 -19.77 -9.43 10.84
N GLN A 122 -20.19 -10.70 10.85
CA GLN A 122 -19.41 -11.79 11.44
C GLN A 122 -18.12 -12.05 10.67
N ALA A 123 -18.18 -12.08 9.33
CA ALA A 123 -17.01 -12.25 8.48
C ALA A 123 -16.00 -11.09 8.67
N MET A 124 -16.48 -9.85 8.73
CA MET A 124 -15.63 -8.68 8.97
C MET A 124 -15.04 -8.69 10.39
N GLY A 125 -15.82 -9.10 11.40
CA GLY A 125 -15.33 -9.29 12.77
C GLY A 125 -14.23 -10.34 12.86
N MET A 126 -14.37 -11.46 12.14
CA MET A 126 -13.33 -12.47 12.02
C MET A 126 -12.05 -11.91 11.40
N CYS A 127 -12.15 -11.07 10.35
CA CYS A 127 -10.98 -10.45 9.73
C CYS A 127 -10.19 -9.59 10.72
N VAL A 128 -10.88 -8.81 11.55
CA VAL A 128 -10.24 -7.99 12.60
C VAL A 128 -9.56 -8.88 13.64
N MET A 129 -10.25 -9.92 14.11
CA MET A 129 -9.68 -10.86 15.09
C MET A 129 -8.45 -11.58 14.55
N TYR A 130 -8.48 -12.01 13.28
CA TYR A 130 -7.32 -12.60 12.62
C TYR A 130 -6.15 -11.62 12.55
N GLY A 131 -6.43 -10.35 12.22
CA GLY A 131 -5.41 -9.28 12.25
C GLY A 131 -4.76 -9.11 13.62
N VAL A 132 -5.54 -9.16 14.70
CA VAL A 132 -5.03 -9.12 16.08
C VAL A 132 -4.15 -10.34 16.38
N VAL A 133 -4.59 -11.55 16.00
CA VAL A 133 -3.80 -12.78 16.19
C VAL A 133 -2.46 -12.68 15.45
N ILE A 134 -2.48 -12.26 14.17
CA ILE A 134 -1.25 -12.07 13.39
C ILE A 134 -0.34 -11.02 14.04
N MET A 135 -0.90 -9.90 14.54
CA MET A 135 -0.12 -8.89 15.23
C MET A 135 0.55 -9.46 16.50
N LEU A 136 -0.15 -10.25 17.30
CA LEU A 136 0.42 -10.93 18.47
C LEU A 136 1.53 -11.92 18.09
N LEU A 137 1.36 -12.67 17.01
CA LEU A 137 2.39 -13.59 16.50
C LEU A 137 3.64 -12.87 16.00
N VAL A 138 3.47 -11.69 15.39
CA VAL A 138 4.59 -10.86 14.93
C VAL A 138 5.35 -10.28 16.13
N VAL A 139 4.64 -9.80 17.15
CA VAL A 139 5.26 -9.23 18.36
C VAL A 139 5.98 -10.30 19.20
N THR A 140 5.48 -11.54 19.23
CA THR A 140 6.13 -12.64 19.96
C THR A 140 7.32 -13.26 19.23
N GLY A 141 7.61 -12.86 17.98
CA GLY A 141 8.72 -13.42 17.19
C GLY A 141 8.47 -14.83 16.64
N LEU A 142 7.29 -15.42 16.88
CA LEU A 142 6.96 -16.77 16.42
C LEU A 142 7.02 -16.88 14.89
N ARG A 143 6.70 -15.80 14.17
CA ARG A 143 6.83 -15.75 12.71
C ARG A 143 8.25 -16.11 12.22
N GLU A 144 9.28 -15.66 12.93
CA GLU A 144 10.68 -15.88 12.55
C GLU A 144 11.09 -17.31 12.89
N MET A 145 10.60 -17.85 14.00
CA MET A 145 10.79 -19.27 14.35
C MET A 145 10.15 -20.21 13.32
N ILE A 146 8.94 -19.91 12.85
CA ILE A 146 8.26 -20.72 11.83
C ILE A 146 9.02 -20.65 10.51
N MET A 147 9.42 -19.45 10.07
CA MET A 147 10.17 -19.29 8.82
C MET A 147 11.53 -19.99 8.86
N ASN A 148 12.22 -19.98 10.00
CA ASN A 148 13.47 -20.71 10.20
C ASN A 148 13.29 -22.23 10.26
N ALA A 149 12.08 -22.71 10.55
CA ALA A 149 11.75 -24.13 10.59
C ALA A 149 11.38 -24.71 9.21
N ILE A 150 11.14 -23.86 8.21
CA ILE A 150 10.90 -24.28 6.82
C ILE A 150 12.28 -24.42 6.15
N PRO A 151 12.76 -25.64 5.86
CA PRO A 151 14.00 -25.82 5.12
C PRO A 151 13.83 -25.23 3.71
N LEU A 152 14.76 -24.35 3.32
CA LEU A 152 14.84 -23.74 1.99
C LEU A 152 15.20 -24.77 0.91
#